data_AF-A0A662GEY6-F1
#
_entry.id   AF-A0A662GEY6-F1
#
_cell.length_a   1.000
_cell.length_b   1.000
_cell.length_c   1.000
_cell.angle_alpha   90.00
_cell.angle_beta   90.00
_cell.angle_gamma   90.00
#
_symmetry.space_group_name_H-M   'P 1'
#
loop_
_entity.id
_entity.type
_entity.pdbx_description
1 polymer ?
#
loop_
_entity_poly.entity_id
_entity_poly.type
_entity_poly.pdbx_seq_one_letter_code
_entity_poly.pdbx_strand_id
1 'polypeptide(L)'
;MGGSVAVRPYVFRIVVPRRDVNRVKWFFKIMEERGIKPVYTNIQSLFEQRRDLDVVEAIYVVTLERRERRKLERELARSLRGSIGFFVVHLYRSTVA
;
A
#
# COMPACT_ATOMS: atom_id res chain seq x y z
N MET A 1 1.67 -28.91 -17.92
CA MET A 1 2.85 -28.02 -17.75
C MET A 1 2.61 -27.10 -16.57
N GLY A 2 2.96 -27.54 -15.36
CA GLY A 2 2.83 -26.75 -14.13
C GLY A 2 4.12 -26.01 -13.84
N GLY A 3 4.29 -24.80 -14.40
CA GLY A 3 5.35 -23.91 -13.96
C GLY A 3 4.96 -23.35 -12.59
N SER A 4 5.75 -23.60 -11.55
CA SER A 4 5.50 -22.99 -10.24
C SER A 4 5.54 -21.47 -10.40
N VAL A 5 4.46 -20.80 -9.96
CA VAL A 5 4.43 -19.34 -10.07
C VAL A 5 5.32 -18.77 -8.98
N ALA A 6 6.42 -18.13 -9.40
CA ALA A 6 7.37 -17.55 -8.47
C ALA A 6 6.72 -16.39 -7.68
N VAL A 7 6.41 -16.65 -6.42
CA VAL A 7 6.01 -15.63 -5.44
C VAL A 7 7.24 -14.94 -4.86
N ARG A 8 7.12 -13.65 -4.57
CA ARG A 8 8.18 -12.86 -3.93
C ARG A 8 7.57 -11.90 -2.91
N PRO A 9 8.28 -11.55 -1.82
CA PRO A 9 7.84 -10.54 -0.90
C PRO A 9 8.03 -9.14 -1.49
N TYR A 10 7.02 -8.30 -1.33
CA TYR A 10 7.02 -6.90 -1.76
C TYR A 10 6.61 -6.00 -0.59
N VAL A 11 7.22 -4.83 -0.53
CA VAL A 11 6.76 -3.75 0.34
C VAL A 11 5.78 -2.89 -0.44
N PHE A 12 4.62 -2.61 0.16
CA PHE A 12 3.69 -1.58 -0.28
C PHE A 12 3.70 -0.47 0.77
N ARG A 13 4.19 0.71 0.40
CA ARG A 13 4.09 1.92 1.19
C ARG A 13 3.04 2.81 0.57
N ILE A 14 1.96 3.10 1.29
CA ILE A 14 0.85 3.94 0.85
C ILE A 14 0.83 5.19 1.71
N VAL A 15 0.85 6.35 1.06
CA VAL A 15 0.89 7.66 1.73
C VAL A 15 -0.18 8.53 1.10
N VAL A 16 -1.21 8.88 1.86
CA VAL A 16 -2.37 9.63 1.34
C VAL A 16 -2.82 10.72 2.32
N PRO A 17 -3.38 11.83 1.84
CA PRO A 17 -4.11 12.74 2.70
C PRO A 17 -5.29 12.02 3.36
N ARG A 18 -5.64 12.41 4.59
CA ARG A 18 -6.73 11.80 5.36
C ARG A 18 -8.06 11.78 4.62
N ARG A 19 -8.39 12.84 3.88
CA ARG A 19 -9.60 12.93 3.03
C ARG A 19 -9.65 11.88 1.92
N ASP A 20 -8.50 11.40 1.46
CA ASP A 20 -8.37 10.46 0.35
C ASP A 20 -8.20 9.01 0.81
N VAL A 21 -8.18 8.73 2.12
CA VAL A 21 -8.10 7.36 2.68
C VAL A 21 -9.17 6.43 2.10
N ASN A 22 -10.38 6.94 1.90
CA ASN A 22 -11.48 6.15 1.34
C ASN A 22 -11.17 5.64 -0.08
N ARG A 23 -10.31 6.32 -0.85
CA ARG A 23 -9.90 5.89 -2.19
C ARG A 23 -9.06 4.61 -2.15
N VAL A 24 -8.30 4.39 -1.09
CA VAL A 24 -7.41 3.22 -0.91
C VAL A 24 -7.94 2.20 0.10
N LYS A 25 -9.12 2.44 0.69
CA LYS A 25 -9.73 1.56 1.70
C LYS A 25 -9.91 0.11 1.22
N TRP A 26 -10.17 -0.07 -0.08
CA TRP A 26 -10.28 -1.41 -0.68
C TRP A 26 -8.98 -2.21 -0.53
N PHE A 27 -7.81 -1.56 -0.63
CA PHE A 27 -6.52 -2.22 -0.49
C PHE A 27 -6.33 -2.71 0.94
N PHE A 28 -6.64 -1.87 1.93
CA PHE A 28 -6.57 -2.24 3.35
C PHE A 28 -7.48 -3.43 3.66
N LYS A 29 -8.69 -3.43 3.11
CA LYS A 29 -9.63 -4.54 3.25
C LYS A 29 -9.08 -5.85 2.66
N ILE A 30 -8.49 -5.80 1.46
CA ILE A 30 -7.87 -6.99 0.86
C ILE A 30 -6.73 -7.52 1.73
N MET A 31 -5.91 -6.64 2.33
CA MET A 31 -4.84 -7.07 3.23
C MET A 31 -5.40 -7.72 4.50
N GLU A 32 -6.42 -7.11 5.10
CA GLU A 32 -7.12 -7.64 6.27
C GLU A 32 -7.76 -9.01 6.01
N GLU A 33 -8.47 -9.16 4.89
CA GLU A 33 -9.07 -10.44 4.46
C GLU A 33 -8.04 -11.55 4.23
N ARG A 34 -6.78 -11.18 3.93
CA ARG A 34 -5.64 -12.10 3.81
C ARG A 34 -4.90 -12.33 5.13
N GLY A 35 -5.37 -11.76 6.23
CA GLY A 35 -4.70 -11.82 7.53
C GLY A 35 -3.40 -11.02 7.60
N ILE A 36 -3.17 -10.10 6.67
CA ILE A 36 -1.95 -9.28 6.60
C ILE A 36 -2.18 -7.97 7.34
N LYS A 37 -1.43 -7.77 8.42
CA LYS A 37 -1.40 -6.50 9.14
C LYS A 37 -0.32 -5.57 8.56
N PRO A 38 -0.53 -4.24 8.62
CA PRO A 38 0.53 -3.32 8.29
C PRO A 38 1.69 -3.48 9.29
N VAL A 39 2.92 -3.43 8.79
CA VAL A 39 4.14 -3.41 9.62
C VAL A 39 4.37 -2.02 10.23
N TYR A 40 3.75 -0.99 9.66
CA TYR A 40 3.77 0.38 10.16
C TYR A 40 2.50 1.11 9.76
N THR A 41 1.95 1.90 10.67
CA THR A 41 0.87 2.85 10.42
C THR A 41 1.13 4.13 11.19
N ASN A 42 0.96 5.27 10.53
CA ASN A 42 1.10 6.57 11.16
C ASN A 42 0.08 7.56 10.59
N ILE A 43 -0.36 8.48 11.44
CA ILE A 43 -1.12 9.66 11.04
C ILE A 43 -0.30 10.86 11.48
N GLN A 44 0.33 11.53 10.53
CA GLN A 44 1.11 12.72 10.79
C GLN A 44 0.24 13.95 10.67
N SER A 45 0.02 14.64 11.79
CA SER A 45 -0.65 15.93 11.79
C SER A 45 0.30 17.01 11.30
N LEU A 46 0.05 17.50 10.10
CA LEU A 46 0.86 18.52 9.42
C LEU A 46 0.12 19.86 9.32
N PHE A 47 -1.22 19.83 9.36
CA PHE A 47 -2.04 21.01 9.09
C PHE A 47 -3.02 21.26 10.23
N GLU A 48 -2.69 22.19 11.12
CA GLU A 48 -3.53 22.52 12.29
C GLU A 48 -4.96 22.92 11.90
N GLN A 49 -5.10 23.70 10.83
CA GLN A 49 -6.38 24.24 10.35
C GLN A 49 -7.06 23.36 9.29
N ARG A 50 -6.35 22.37 8.74
CA ARG A 50 -6.81 21.50 7.63
C ARG A 50 -6.43 20.04 7.89
N ARG A 51 -6.88 19.50 9.03
CA ARG A 51 -6.60 18.11 9.44
C ARG A 51 -7.11 17.04 8.45
N ASP A 52 -8.00 17.39 7.52
CA ASP A 52 -8.39 16.54 6.40
C ASP A 52 -7.23 16.29 5.42
N LEU A 53 -6.20 17.12 5.44
CA LEU A 53 -4.97 16.99 4.67
C LEU A 53 -3.84 16.31 5.45
N ASP A 54 -4.04 15.97 6.72
CA ASP A 54 -3.06 15.21 7.50
C ASP A 54 -2.68 13.92 6.77
N VAL A 55 -1.42 13.52 6.90
CA VAL A 55 -0.88 12.40 6.12
C VAL A 55 -1.17 11.10 6.85
N VAL A 56 -1.79 10.17 6.14
CA VAL A 56 -1.97 8.78 6.56
C VAL A 56 -0.98 7.93 5.80
N GLU A 57 -0.11 7.25 6.55
CA GLU A 57 0.89 6.35 6.03
C GLU A 57 0.62 4.92 6.53
N ALA A 58 0.65 3.96 5.61
CA ALA A 58 0.58 2.54 5.93
C ALA A 58 1.61 1.76 5.11
N ILE A 59 2.35 0.86 5.76
CA ILE A 59 3.35 0.01 5.13
C ILE A 59 2.95 -1.46 5.33
N TYR A 60 2.91 -2.21 4.25
CA TYR A 60 2.62 -3.65 4.24
C TYR A 60 3.78 -4.42 3.63
N VAL A 61 4.04 -5.62 4.13
CA VAL A 61 4.93 -6.60 3.49
C VAL A 61 4.07 -7.77 3.05
N VAL A 62 4.07 -8.06 1.75
CA VAL A 62 3.16 -9.05 1.14
C VAL A 62 3.90 -9.96 0.18
N THR A 63 3.75 -11.27 0.35
CA THR A 63 4.24 -12.26 -0.61
C THR A 63 3.22 -12.47 -1.71
N LEU A 64 3.56 -12.08 -2.94
CA LEU A 64 2.66 -12.10 -4.08
C LEU A 64 3.35 -12.64 -5.32
N GLU A 65 2.57 -13.17 -6.24
CA GLU A 65 3.00 -13.37 -7.62
C GLU A 65 3.23 -12.02 -8.32
N ARG A 66 4.13 -12.00 -9.32
CA ARG A 66 4.40 -10.80 -10.12
C ARG A 66 3.12 -10.25 -10.79
N ARG A 67 2.23 -11.13 -11.26
CA ARG A 67 0.99 -10.73 -11.95
C ARG A 67 0.01 -10.06 -10.98
N GLU A 68 -0.15 -10.64 -9.80
CA GLU A 68 -1.03 -10.12 -8.76
C GLU A 68 -0.54 -8.76 -8.23
N ARG A 69 0.75 -8.65 -7.91
CA ARG A 69 1.36 -7.39 -7.51
C ARG A 69 1.16 -6.28 -8.54
N ARG A 70 1.31 -6.58 -9.85
CA ARG A 70 1.03 -5.64 -10.95
C ARG A 70 -0.45 -5.26 -11.07
N LYS A 71 -1.39 -6.11 -10.63
CA LYS A 71 -2.82 -5.81 -10.61
C LYS A 71 -3.10 -4.79 -9.50
N LEU A 72 -2.60 -5.04 -8.29
CA LEU A 72 -2.73 -4.13 -7.15
C LEU A 72 -2.09 -2.76 -7.43
N GLU A 73 -0.89 -2.71 -8.02
CA GLU A 73 -0.25 -1.44 -8.45
C GLU A 73 -1.15 -0.62 -9.39
N ARG A 74 -1.75 -1.27 -10.39
CA ARG A 74 -2.63 -0.59 -11.35
C ARG A 74 -3.91 -0.08 -10.70
N GLU A 75 -4.50 -0.86 -9.80
CA GLU A 75 -5.70 -0.45 -9.07
C GLU A 75 -5.41 0.69 -8.10
N LEU A 76 -4.26 0.68 -7.41
CA LEU A 76 -3.81 1.79 -6.57
C LEU A 76 -3.57 3.06 -7.39
N ALA A 77 -2.85 2.95 -8.50
CA ALA A 77 -2.61 4.09 -9.41
C ALA A 77 -3.92 4.70 -9.93
N ARG A 78 -4.90 3.85 -10.29
CA ARG A 78 -6.23 4.31 -10.70
C ARG A 78 -6.98 5.01 -9.56
N SER A 79 -6.92 4.44 -8.35
CA SER A 79 -7.62 4.97 -7.18
C SER A 79 -7.06 6.33 -6.73
N LEU A 80 -5.77 6.53 -6.90
CA LEU A 80 -5.08 7.77 -6.52
C LEU A 80 -5.00 8.80 -7.65
N ARG A 81 -5.62 8.55 -8.81
CA ARG A 81 -5.68 9.55 -9.89
C ARG A 81 -6.33 10.84 -9.39
N GLY A 82 -5.64 11.97 -9.57
CA GLY A 82 -6.10 13.28 -9.12
C GLY A 82 -6.03 13.50 -7.61
N SER A 83 -5.38 12.60 -6.86
CA SER A 83 -4.96 12.84 -5.47
C SER A 83 -3.47 13.22 -5.45
N ILE A 84 -3.06 13.92 -4.38
CA ILE A 84 -1.63 14.15 -4.06
C ILE A 84 -1.03 12.95 -3.31
N GLY A 85 -1.85 11.96 -2.94
CA GLY A 85 -1.39 10.71 -2.35
C GLY A 85 -0.61 9.86 -3.36
N PHE A 86 0.32 9.07 -2.85
CA PHE A 86 1.17 8.22 -3.66
C PHE A 86 1.37 6.86 -2.99
N PHE A 87 1.96 5.94 -3.74
CA PHE A 87 2.38 4.66 -3.21
C PHE A 87 3.71 4.26 -3.84
N VAL A 88 4.49 3.47 -3.10
CA VAL A 88 5.73 2.87 -3.57
C VAL A 88 5.63 1.36 -3.39
N VAL A 89 5.98 0.63 -4.44
CA VAL A 89 6.08 -0.82 -4.41
C VAL A 89 7.49 -1.24 -4.81
N HIS A 90 8.15 -2.01 -3.96
CA HIS A 90 9.46 -2.58 -4.28
C HIS A 90 9.58 -3.99 -3.72
N LEU A 91 10.52 -4.77 -4.25
CA LEU A 91 10.85 -6.06 -3.67
C LEU A 91 11.33 -5.85 -2.23
N TYR A 92 10.81 -6.65 -1.32
CA TYR A 92 11.36 -6.71 0.03
C TYR A 92 12.70 -7.45 -0.06
N ARG A 93 13.79 -6.70 0.05
CA ARG A 93 15.12 -7.24 0.26
C ARG A 93 15.35 -7.19 1.76
N SER A 94 15.35 -8.34 2.43
CA SER A 94 15.89 -8.41 3.78
C SER A 94 17.40 -8.23 3.67
N THR A 95 17.89 -7.01 3.81
CA THR A 95 19.29 -6.82 4.16
C THR A 95 19.36 -7.16 5.65
N VAL A 96 19.59 -8.44 5.96
CA VAL A 96 20.13 -8.80 7.27
C VAL A 96 21.59 -8.37 7.17
N ALA A 97 21.90 -7.25 7.82
CA ALA A 97 23.27 -6.90 8.19
C ALA A 97 23.51 -7.47 9.59
#